data_AF-A0A8D2DRL2-F1
#
_entry.id   AF-A0A8D2DRL2-F1
#
_cell.length_a   1.000
_cell.length_b   1.000
_cell.length_c   1.000
_cell.angle_alpha   90.00
_cell.angle_beta   90.00
_cell.angle_gamma   90.00
#
_symmetry.space_group_name_H-M   'P 1'
#
loop_
_entity.id
_entity.type
_entity.pdbx_description
1 polymer ?
#
loop_
_entity_poly.entity_id
_entity_poly.type
_entity_poly.pdbx_seq_one_letter_code
_entity_poly.pdbx_strand_id
1 'polypeptide(L)'
;MKVKVISVLEDNYMYLVIEEHTREAVAVDVAVPKRLLEITGREGVTLTTVLTTHHHWDHARGNVELARLRPGMAVMGGDERICGLTRMLAHGEELRFGAIHVRCLLTPGHTSGHMSYFLWEDESLDPPALFSGDALSVAGCGWCLEGTAQQMYQSLVETLGTLPPQTKVFCGHEHTLRNLEFAHTVEPHNDHVKAKLSWAQKRDEDDVPTVPSTLGEELLYNPFLRVVEEAVRKFTGQVAPAEVLEVLCRERACFQQAVEPLQPQARALLALQWGLLGPHK
;
A
#
# COMPACT_ATOMS: atom_id res chain seq x y z
N MET A 1 2.74 -2.80 19.77
CA MET A 1 3.31 -2.00 18.66
C MET A 1 2.42 -0.80 18.42
N LYS A 2 3.01 0.37 18.16
CA LYS A 2 2.25 1.59 17.82
C LYS A 2 2.58 2.05 16.42
N VAL A 3 1.57 2.21 15.56
CA VAL A 3 1.74 2.73 14.20
C VAL A 3 1.30 4.19 14.14
N LYS A 4 2.16 5.06 13.62
CA LYS A 4 1.80 6.44 13.26
C LYS A 4 1.69 6.58 11.75
N VAL A 5 0.56 7.09 11.31
CA VAL A 5 0.29 7.48 9.93
C VAL A 5 0.84 8.90 9.71
N ILE A 6 1.62 9.09 8.65
CA ILE A 6 2.25 10.37 8.31
C ILE A 6 1.90 10.72 6.87
N SER A 7 0.87 11.55 6.69
CA SER A 7 0.51 12.07 5.36
C SER A 7 1.64 12.93 4.81
N VAL A 8 2.05 12.68 3.58
CA VAL A 8 3.09 13.42 2.86
C VAL A 8 2.69 13.60 1.41
N LEU A 9 3.39 14.50 0.71
CA LEU A 9 3.09 14.80 -0.69
C LEU A 9 1.64 15.27 -0.82
N GLU A 10 0.95 14.79 -1.85
CA GLU A 10 -0.46 15.08 -2.11
C GLU A 10 -1.35 14.06 -1.38
N ASP A 11 -1.07 12.77 -1.54
CA ASP A 11 -1.92 11.70 -1.02
C ASP A 11 -1.14 10.50 -0.43
N ASN A 12 0.19 10.53 -0.38
CA ASN A 12 1.00 9.41 0.11
C ASN A 12 0.97 9.31 1.65
N TYR A 13 1.10 8.08 2.15
CA TYR A 13 1.40 7.79 3.55
C TYR A 13 2.81 7.23 3.73
N MET A 14 3.53 7.79 4.69
CA MET A 14 4.62 7.09 5.36
C MET A 14 4.12 6.54 6.68
N TYR A 15 4.74 5.47 7.16
CA TYR A 15 4.39 4.90 8.45
C TYR A 15 5.60 4.85 9.38
N LEU A 16 5.39 5.18 10.65
CA LEU A 16 6.37 4.96 11.71
C LEU A 16 5.82 3.90 12.66
N VAL A 17 6.44 2.74 12.67
CA VAL A 17 6.13 1.62 13.55
C VAL A 17 7.06 1.68 14.75
N ILE A 18 6.51 1.83 15.94
CA ILE A 18 7.23 2.00 17.19
C ILE A 18 7.08 0.71 18.01
N GLU A 19 8.21 0.12 18.38
CA GLU A 19 8.26 -0.88 19.43
C GLU A 19 8.25 -0.16 20.78
N GLU A 20 7.22 -0.44 21.59
CA GLU A 20 6.88 0.43 22.71
C GLU A 20 7.82 0.24 23.91
N HIS A 21 8.44 -0.93 24.06
CA HIS A 21 9.33 -1.23 25.18
C HIS A 21 10.74 -0.63 25.01
N THR A 22 11.36 -0.87 23.86
CA THR A 22 12.72 -0.42 23.52
C THR A 22 12.75 1.01 22.98
N ARG A 23 11.60 1.54 22.52
CA ARG A 23 11.51 2.81 21.80
C ARG A 23 12.31 2.81 20.48
N GLU A 24 12.67 1.65 19.97
CA GLU A 24 13.12 1.50 18.59
C GLU A 24 11.95 1.69 17.63
N ALA A 25 12.24 2.18 16.43
CA ALA A 25 11.24 2.38 15.42
C ALA A 25 11.75 2.01 14.03
N VAL A 26 10.81 1.55 13.22
CA VAL A 26 10.96 1.23 11.81
C VAL A 26 10.06 2.14 11.00
N ALA A 27 10.57 2.72 9.93
CA ALA A 27 9.75 3.47 8.99
C ALA A 27 9.38 2.60 7.79
N VAL A 28 8.17 2.77 7.27
CA VAL A 28 7.74 2.20 5.99
C VAL A 28 7.54 3.33 4.99
N ASP A 29 8.18 3.19 3.83
CA ASP A 29 8.19 4.13 2.69
C ASP A 29 8.52 5.57 3.07
N VAL A 30 9.79 5.97 2.87
CA VAL A 30 10.26 7.30 3.27
C VAL A 30 10.34 8.23 2.06
N ALA A 31 9.25 8.96 1.83
CA ALA A 31 9.19 10.00 0.83
C ALA A 31 9.78 11.34 1.30
N VAL A 32 9.51 11.74 2.56
CA VAL A 32 9.87 13.06 3.12
C VAL A 32 10.62 12.86 4.43
N PRO A 33 11.94 12.64 4.38
CA PRO A 33 12.72 12.19 5.54
C PRO A 33 12.77 13.24 6.66
N LYS A 34 12.74 14.53 6.34
CA LYS A 34 12.69 15.60 7.36
C LYS A 34 11.45 15.53 8.25
N ARG A 35 10.27 15.26 7.67
CA ARG A 35 9.01 15.12 8.42
C ARG A 35 9.03 13.87 9.29
N LEU A 36 9.56 12.76 8.77
CA LEU A 36 9.78 11.56 9.55
C LEU A 36 10.69 11.83 10.76
N LEU A 37 11.84 12.47 10.53
CA LEU A 37 12.81 12.77 11.60
C LEU A 37 12.23 13.69 12.66
N GLU A 38 11.46 14.72 12.28
CA GLU A 38 10.75 15.58 13.22
C GLU A 38 9.79 14.77 14.12
N ILE A 39 8.99 13.88 13.53
CA ILE A 39 8.05 13.03 14.27
C ILE A 39 8.80 12.07 15.19
N THR A 40 9.89 11.44 14.71
CA THR A 40 10.71 10.54 15.56
C THR A 40 11.30 11.29 16.76
N GLY A 41 11.73 12.55 16.57
CA GLY A 41 12.24 13.40 17.65
C GLY A 41 11.15 13.76 18.67
N ARG A 42 9.95 14.13 18.19
CA ARG A 42 8.79 14.44 19.05
C ARG A 42 8.32 13.22 19.86
N GLU A 43 8.34 12.03 19.26
CA GLU A 43 7.98 10.79 19.96
C GLU A 43 9.12 10.27 20.86
N GLY A 44 10.33 10.81 20.75
CA GLY A 44 11.49 10.31 21.51
C GLY A 44 11.80 8.85 21.19
N VAL A 45 11.80 8.48 19.90
CA VAL A 45 12.10 7.12 19.42
C VAL A 45 13.37 7.09 18.58
N THR A 46 14.04 5.94 18.57
CA THR A 46 15.23 5.69 17.77
C THR A 46 14.85 4.99 16.48
N LEU A 47 14.82 5.74 15.37
CA LEU A 47 14.67 5.14 14.04
C LEU A 47 15.92 4.34 13.67
N THR A 48 15.76 3.05 13.38
CA THR A 48 16.86 2.10 13.07
C THR A 48 16.83 1.58 11.63
N THR A 49 15.62 1.41 11.07
CA THR A 49 15.42 0.73 9.80
C THR A 49 14.32 1.40 8.97
N VAL A 50 14.49 1.36 7.65
CA VAL A 50 13.46 1.64 6.65
C VAL A 50 13.12 0.36 5.92
N LEU A 51 11.83 0.04 5.84
CA LEU A 51 11.25 -0.96 4.96
C LEU A 51 10.63 -0.23 3.77
N THR A 52 11.11 -0.50 2.55
CA THR A 52 10.63 0.15 1.33
C THR A 52 9.84 -0.86 0.51
N THR A 53 8.55 -0.59 0.30
CA THR A 53 7.63 -1.49 -0.39
C THR A 53 8.01 -1.67 -1.85
N HIS A 54 8.37 -0.60 -2.54
CA HIS A 54 8.80 -0.66 -3.94
C HIS A 54 9.63 0.56 -4.37
N HIS A 55 10.16 0.51 -5.60
CA HIS A 55 11.16 1.46 -6.08
C HIS A 55 10.59 2.79 -6.59
N HIS A 56 9.27 2.98 -6.67
CA HIS A 56 8.73 4.25 -7.17
C HIS A 56 9.15 5.40 -6.27
N TRP A 57 9.32 6.54 -6.92
CA TRP A 57 10.01 7.69 -6.35
C TRP A 57 9.29 8.23 -5.12
N ASP A 58 7.98 8.31 -5.15
CA ASP A 58 7.14 8.78 -4.05
C ASP A 58 7.19 7.88 -2.81
N HIS A 59 7.71 6.65 -2.91
CA HIS A 59 7.96 5.75 -1.77
C HIS A 59 9.43 5.74 -1.34
N ALA A 60 10.36 5.75 -2.30
CA ALA A 60 11.78 5.49 -2.07
C ALA A 60 12.71 6.72 -2.10
N ARG A 61 12.25 7.88 -2.61
CA ARG A 61 13.14 9.04 -2.86
C ARG A 61 13.87 9.56 -1.63
N GLY A 62 13.26 9.46 -0.46
CA GLY A 62 13.81 10.01 0.79
C GLY A 62 14.88 9.12 1.41
N ASN A 63 15.03 7.88 0.94
CA ASN A 63 15.95 6.89 1.50
C ASN A 63 17.41 7.39 1.48
N VAL A 64 17.85 7.95 0.35
CA VAL A 64 19.25 8.44 0.20
C VAL A 64 19.51 9.64 1.09
N GLU A 65 18.58 10.60 1.17
CA GLU A 65 18.71 11.73 2.08
C GLU A 65 18.68 11.28 3.55
N LEU A 66 17.79 10.36 3.91
CA LEU A 66 17.71 9.82 5.27
C LEU A 66 19.01 9.14 5.67
N ALA A 67 19.59 8.30 4.81
CA ALA A 67 20.85 7.62 5.08
C ALA A 67 22.03 8.59 5.26
N ARG A 68 22.00 9.75 4.59
CA ARG A 68 22.98 10.83 4.81
C ARG A 68 22.77 11.53 6.15
N LEU A 69 21.51 11.82 6.51
CA LEU A 69 21.16 12.46 7.79
C LEU A 69 21.36 11.53 8.99
N ARG A 70 21.26 10.21 8.78
CA ARG A 70 21.40 9.16 9.78
C ARG A 70 22.33 8.06 9.24
N PRO A 71 23.66 8.27 9.30
CA PRO A 71 24.61 7.25 8.88
C PRO A 71 24.37 5.92 9.60
N GLY A 72 24.40 4.81 8.86
CA GLY A 72 24.13 3.47 9.38
C GLY A 72 22.65 3.05 9.34
N MET A 73 21.75 3.90 8.83
CA MET A 73 20.36 3.51 8.57
C MET A 73 20.30 2.30 7.63
N ALA A 74 19.59 1.24 8.04
CA ALA A 74 19.30 0.13 7.15
C ALA A 74 18.11 0.49 6.24
N VAL A 75 18.27 0.33 4.93
CA VAL A 75 17.19 0.48 3.95
C VAL A 75 16.99 -0.88 3.31
N MET A 76 15.84 -1.50 3.58
CA MET A 76 15.54 -2.86 3.15
C MET A 76 14.36 -2.88 2.19
N GLY A 77 14.37 -3.79 1.21
CA GLY A 77 13.35 -3.87 0.18
C GLY A 77 13.56 -5.06 -0.76
N GLY A 78 12.60 -5.30 -1.64
CA GLY A 78 12.59 -6.44 -2.57
C GLY A 78 13.15 -6.17 -3.97
N ASP A 79 13.70 -4.98 -4.21
CA ASP A 79 14.06 -4.51 -5.54
C ASP A 79 15.37 -3.72 -5.54
N GLU A 80 16.30 -4.06 -6.43
CA GLU A 80 17.61 -3.40 -6.55
C GLU A 80 17.50 -1.94 -7.02
N ARG A 81 16.37 -1.58 -7.62
CA ARG A 81 16.07 -0.22 -8.07
C ARG A 81 15.71 0.72 -6.92
N ILE A 82 15.51 0.20 -5.70
CA ILE A 82 15.24 1.01 -4.51
C ILE A 82 16.48 1.88 -4.21
N CYS A 83 16.31 3.19 -4.37
CA CYS A 83 17.36 4.16 -4.06
C CYS A 83 17.81 4.02 -2.60
N GLY A 84 19.11 3.89 -2.38
CA GLY A 84 19.71 3.79 -1.04
C GLY A 84 19.54 2.42 -0.38
N LEU A 85 19.08 1.39 -1.09
CA LEU A 85 18.99 0.02 -0.59
C LEU A 85 20.32 -0.45 0.01
N THR A 86 20.28 -0.93 1.25
CA THR A 86 21.43 -1.54 1.92
C THR A 86 21.27 -3.06 2.09
N ARG A 87 20.04 -3.58 2.01
CA ARG A 87 19.75 -5.01 2.16
C ARG A 87 18.57 -5.45 1.31
N MET A 88 18.82 -6.36 0.37
CA MET A 88 17.77 -7.05 -0.39
C MET A 88 17.07 -8.07 0.50
N LEU A 89 15.74 -8.14 0.42
CA LEU A 89 14.89 -9.07 1.16
C LEU A 89 14.29 -10.12 0.22
N ALA A 90 14.13 -11.35 0.73
CA ALA A 90 13.45 -12.42 0.01
C ALA A 90 11.99 -12.59 0.45
N HIS A 91 11.18 -13.22 -0.41
CA HIS A 91 9.82 -13.65 -0.05
C HIS A 91 9.86 -14.63 1.12
N GLY A 92 8.97 -14.44 2.10
CA GLY A 92 8.84 -15.27 3.30
C GLY A 92 9.92 -15.01 4.36
N GLU A 93 10.87 -14.11 4.10
CA GLU A 93 11.92 -13.78 5.06
C GLU A 93 11.33 -13.10 6.29
N GLU A 94 11.77 -13.54 7.48
CA GLU A 94 11.34 -12.97 8.74
C GLU A 94 12.42 -12.09 9.37
N LEU A 95 12.01 -10.87 9.75
CA LEU A 95 12.82 -9.91 10.50
C LEU A 95 12.24 -9.75 11.90
N ARG A 96 13.03 -9.15 12.79
CA ARG A 96 12.61 -8.86 14.15
C ARG A 96 13.13 -7.51 14.62
N PHE A 97 12.25 -6.71 15.20
CA PHE A 97 12.55 -5.41 15.81
C PHE A 97 12.00 -5.41 17.23
N GLY A 98 12.84 -5.76 18.21
CA GLY A 98 12.39 -6.01 19.59
C GLY A 98 11.34 -7.13 19.66
N ALA A 99 10.13 -6.80 20.11
CA ALA A 99 8.99 -7.72 20.17
C ALA A 99 8.23 -7.87 18.84
N ILE A 100 8.48 -6.98 17.87
CA ILE A 100 7.75 -6.95 16.60
C ILE A 100 8.41 -7.93 15.62
N HIS A 101 7.62 -8.90 15.17
CA HIS A 101 7.94 -9.79 14.08
C HIS A 101 7.50 -9.17 12.76
N VAL A 102 8.28 -9.38 11.70
CA VAL A 102 7.95 -8.89 10.35
C VAL A 102 8.15 -10.04 9.37
N ARG A 103 7.13 -10.38 8.59
CA ARG A 103 7.26 -11.28 7.44
C ARG A 103 7.21 -10.47 6.15
N CYS A 104 8.25 -10.63 5.33
CA CYS A 104 8.40 -9.97 4.04
C CYS A 104 7.65 -10.78 2.97
N LEU A 105 6.65 -10.19 2.33
CA LEU A 105 5.80 -10.85 1.35
C LEU A 105 6.00 -10.20 -0.01
N LEU A 106 6.70 -10.88 -0.91
CA LEU A 106 6.80 -10.43 -2.30
C LEU A 106 5.39 -10.44 -2.92
N THR A 107 4.97 -9.30 -3.45
CA THR A 107 3.61 -9.05 -3.98
C THR A 107 3.70 -8.41 -5.37
N PRO A 108 4.27 -9.12 -6.38
CA PRO A 108 4.44 -8.56 -7.71
C PRO A 108 3.09 -8.26 -8.36
N GLY A 109 3.04 -7.17 -9.12
CA GLY A 109 1.83 -6.72 -9.79
C GLY A 109 1.94 -5.25 -10.15
N HIS A 110 2.03 -4.40 -9.14
CA HIS A 110 2.27 -2.98 -9.34
C HIS A 110 3.66 -2.74 -9.91
N THR A 111 4.69 -3.16 -9.16
CA THR A 111 6.04 -3.34 -9.68
C THR A 111 6.45 -4.81 -9.53
N SER A 112 7.48 -5.23 -10.26
CA SER A 112 7.97 -6.61 -10.24
C SER A 112 8.66 -6.99 -8.92
N GLY A 113 9.29 -6.02 -8.25
CA GLY A 113 9.95 -6.20 -6.94
C GLY A 113 9.14 -5.70 -5.74
N HIS A 114 7.83 -5.47 -5.91
CA HIS A 114 6.96 -4.96 -4.84
C HIS A 114 6.94 -5.93 -3.64
N MET A 115 7.07 -5.39 -2.44
CA MET A 115 7.09 -6.10 -1.17
C MET A 115 6.05 -5.51 -0.21
N SER A 116 5.24 -6.37 0.40
CA SER A 116 4.38 -6.02 1.52
C SER A 116 4.97 -6.57 2.82
N TYR A 117 4.72 -5.88 3.93
CA TYR A 117 5.27 -6.25 5.24
C TYR A 117 4.15 -6.59 6.21
N PHE A 118 4.08 -7.85 6.64
CA PHE A 118 3.12 -8.32 7.64
C PHE A 118 3.79 -8.35 9.02
N LEU A 119 3.27 -7.57 9.97
CA LEU A 119 3.86 -7.37 11.30
C LEU A 119 2.91 -7.86 12.39
N TRP A 120 3.46 -8.51 13.40
CA TRP A 120 2.73 -8.93 14.60
C TRP A 120 3.64 -8.94 15.83
N GLU A 121 3.02 -9.07 17.00
CA GLU A 121 3.71 -9.33 18.26
C GLU A 121 3.09 -10.58 18.89
N ASP A 122 3.93 -11.47 19.40
CA ASP A 122 3.45 -12.66 20.11
C ASP A 122 2.67 -12.25 21.36
N GLU A 123 1.55 -12.95 21.62
CA GLU A 123 0.68 -12.73 22.79
C GLU A 123 0.05 -11.33 22.90
N SER A 124 0.12 -10.52 21.83
CA SER A 124 -0.54 -9.21 21.79
C SER A 124 -2.04 -9.31 21.54
N LEU A 125 -2.82 -8.49 22.24
CA LEU A 125 -4.26 -8.32 21.97
C LEU A 125 -4.53 -7.42 20.77
N ASP A 126 -3.53 -6.63 20.35
CA ASP A 126 -3.66 -5.81 19.16
C ASP A 126 -3.57 -6.66 17.89
N PRO A 127 -4.47 -6.45 16.91
CA PRO A 127 -4.38 -7.15 15.64
C PRO A 127 -3.06 -6.88 14.89
N PRO A 128 -2.58 -7.84 14.09
CA PRO A 128 -1.45 -7.64 13.18
C PRO A 128 -1.65 -6.45 12.24
N ALA A 129 -0.55 -5.97 11.65
CA ALA A 129 -0.54 -4.90 10.67
C ALA A 129 0.06 -5.37 9.34
N LEU A 130 -0.52 -4.95 8.23
CA LEU A 130 -0.01 -5.16 6.89
C LEU A 130 0.30 -3.80 6.26
N PHE A 131 1.56 -3.57 5.93
CA PHE A 131 1.96 -2.45 5.08
C PHE A 131 2.00 -2.93 3.64
N SER A 132 0.99 -2.56 2.88
CA SER A 132 0.74 -3.11 1.55
C SER A 132 1.32 -2.28 0.43
N GLY A 133 1.87 -1.08 0.72
CA GLY A 133 2.32 -0.15 -0.31
C GLY A 133 1.24 0.04 -1.36
N ASP A 134 1.61 -0.19 -2.60
CA ASP A 134 0.74 -0.05 -3.77
C ASP A 134 0.22 -1.40 -4.26
N ALA A 135 0.41 -2.50 -3.52
CA ALA A 135 -0.26 -3.75 -3.86
C ALA A 135 -1.77 -3.64 -3.56
N LEU A 136 -2.12 -3.48 -2.29
CA LEU A 136 -3.50 -3.39 -1.79
C LEU A 136 -3.76 -1.99 -1.22
N SER A 137 -4.88 -1.38 -1.59
CA SER A 137 -5.36 -0.11 -1.03
C SER A 137 -6.73 -0.31 -0.42
N VAL A 138 -7.18 0.63 0.43
CA VAL A 138 -8.56 0.57 0.94
C VAL A 138 -9.53 0.63 -0.25
N ALA A 139 -10.36 -0.41 -0.38
CA ALA A 139 -11.30 -0.66 -1.47
C ALA A 139 -10.70 -0.73 -2.89
N GLY A 140 -9.37 -0.84 -3.02
CA GLY A 140 -8.69 -0.84 -4.30
C GLY A 140 -7.42 -1.69 -4.33
N CYS A 141 -6.64 -1.52 -5.38
CA CYS A 141 -5.30 -2.11 -5.54
C CYS A 141 -4.45 -1.19 -6.41
N GLY A 142 -3.13 -1.41 -6.48
CA GLY A 142 -2.28 -0.68 -7.41
C GLY A 142 -2.64 -0.88 -8.87
N TRP A 143 -2.06 -0.05 -9.72
CA TRP A 143 -2.08 -0.26 -11.16
C TRP A 143 -1.16 -1.41 -11.52
N CYS A 144 -1.57 -2.28 -12.44
CA CYS A 144 -0.72 -3.36 -12.94
C CYS A 144 0.27 -2.78 -13.97
N LEU A 145 1.41 -2.24 -13.52
CA LEU A 145 2.38 -1.54 -14.39
C LEU A 145 3.48 -2.48 -14.90
N GLU A 146 4.06 -3.29 -14.02
CA GLU A 146 5.13 -4.23 -14.38
C GLU A 146 4.75 -5.71 -14.25
N GLY A 147 3.52 -5.99 -13.82
CA GLY A 147 3.02 -7.34 -13.62
C GLY A 147 1.94 -7.76 -14.62
N THR A 148 1.38 -8.94 -14.35
CA THR A 148 0.20 -9.48 -15.02
C THR A 148 -0.99 -9.51 -14.07
N ALA A 149 -2.21 -9.59 -14.60
CA ALA A 149 -3.41 -9.78 -13.78
C ALA A 149 -3.34 -11.06 -12.93
N GLN A 150 -2.71 -12.12 -13.45
CA GLN A 150 -2.45 -13.34 -12.70
C GLN A 150 -1.53 -13.09 -11.49
N GLN A 151 -0.41 -12.36 -11.67
CA GLN A 151 0.48 -12.01 -10.56
C GLN A 151 -0.23 -11.13 -9.53
N MET A 152 -1.02 -10.15 -9.97
CA MET A 152 -1.81 -9.31 -9.06
C MET A 152 -2.82 -10.15 -8.28
N TYR A 153 -3.50 -11.10 -8.91
CA TYR A 153 -4.43 -12.02 -8.24
C TYR A 153 -3.71 -12.86 -7.17
N GLN A 154 -2.56 -13.44 -7.50
CA GLN A 154 -1.76 -14.23 -6.55
C GLN A 154 -1.28 -13.39 -5.37
N SER A 155 -0.84 -12.15 -5.63
CA SER A 155 -0.43 -11.20 -4.59
C SER A 155 -1.60 -10.82 -3.68
N LEU A 156 -2.72 -10.39 -4.26
CA LEU A 156 -3.84 -9.87 -3.49
C LEU A 156 -4.63 -10.97 -2.76
N VAL A 157 -4.98 -12.05 -3.45
CA VAL A 157 -5.92 -13.06 -2.94
C VAL A 157 -5.18 -14.22 -2.29
N GLU A 158 -4.18 -14.79 -2.96
CA GLU A 158 -3.49 -16.00 -2.49
C GLU A 158 -2.39 -15.70 -1.46
N THR A 159 -1.84 -14.49 -1.46
CA THR A 159 -0.82 -14.07 -0.48
C THR A 159 -1.46 -13.22 0.61
N LEU A 160 -1.90 -12.00 0.28
CA LEU A 160 -2.40 -11.06 1.28
C LEU A 160 -3.76 -11.46 1.85
N GLY A 161 -4.69 -11.91 1.00
CA GLY A 161 -6.06 -12.29 1.39
C GLY A 161 -6.13 -13.51 2.32
N THR A 162 -5.05 -14.27 2.46
CA THR A 162 -4.95 -15.44 3.37
C THR A 162 -4.49 -15.08 4.78
N LEU A 163 -4.03 -13.84 5.00
CA LEU A 163 -3.66 -13.36 6.33
C LEU A 163 -4.89 -13.24 7.24
N PRO A 164 -4.71 -13.18 8.57
CA PRO A 164 -5.83 -13.11 9.50
C PRO A 164 -6.79 -11.94 9.19
N PRO A 165 -8.12 -12.12 9.22
CA PRO A 165 -9.07 -11.09 8.80
C PRO A 165 -9.02 -9.81 9.64
N GLN A 166 -8.59 -9.90 10.91
CA GLN A 166 -8.42 -8.75 11.79
C GLN A 166 -7.19 -7.88 11.44
N THR A 167 -6.32 -8.33 10.52
CA THR A 167 -5.09 -7.61 10.13
C THR A 167 -5.42 -6.22 9.63
N LYS A 168 -4.85 -5.20 10.27
CA LYS A 168 -4.99 -3.79 9.89
C LYS A 168 -4.22 -3.53 8.60
N VAL A 169 -4.81 -2.91 7.59
CA VAL A 169 -4.18 -2.62 6.30
C VAL A 169 -3.77 -1.14 6.24
N PHE A 170 -2.49 -0.91 5.96
CA PHE A 170 -1.84 0.39 5.82
C PHE A 170 -1.25 0.51 4.41
N CYS A 171 -1.95 1.21 3.51
CA CYS A 171 -1.60 1.32 2.09
C CYS A 171 -0.86 2.61 1.71
N GLY A 172 -0.25 2.63 0.52
CA GLY A 172 0.61 3.73 0.07
C GLY A 172 -0.07 5.09 -0.06
N HIS A 173 -1.36 5.13 -0.39
CA HIS A 173 -2.07 6.35 -0.76
C HIS A 173 -3.47 6.48 -0.16
N GLU A 174 -3.95 7.72 -0.05
CA GLU A 174 -5.33 8.10 0.26
C GLU A 174 -6.20 8.13 -1.01
N HIS A 175 -6.53 6.96 -1.55
CA HIS A 175 -7.42 6.82 -2.73
C HIS A 175 -8.80 6.26 -2.39
N THR A 176 -9.14 6.18 -1.10
CA THR A 176 -10.28 5.39 -0.61
C THR A 176 -11.62 5.83 -1.19
N LEU A 177 -11.87 7.13 -1.29
CA LEU A 177 -13.10 7.66 -1.87
C LEU A 177 -13.29 7.21 -3.31
N ARG A 178 -12.28 7.45 -4.15
CA ARG A 178 -12.31 7.11 -5.58
C ARG A 178 -12.40 5.60 -5.79
N ASN A 179 -11.72 4.83 -4.95
CA ASN A 179 -11.81 3.36 -4.96
C ASN A 179 -13.23 2.88 -4.64
N LEU A 180 -13.89 3.49 -3.65
CA LEU A 180 -15.26 3.15 -3.26
C LEU A 180 -16.31 3.59 -4.29
N GLU A 181 -16.10 4.72 -4.97
CA GLU A 181 -16.96 5.14 -6.09
C GLU A 181 -16.88 4.14 -7.25
N PHE A 182 -15.68 3.66 -7.58
CA PHE A 182 -15.51 2.59 -8.56
C PHE A 182 -16.15 1.29 -8.07
N ALA A 183 -15.90 0.89 -6.81
CA ALA A 183 -16.52 -0.29 -6.22
C ALA A 183 -18.06 -0.21 -6.25
N HIS A 184 -18.63 0.98 -6.07
CA HIS A 184 -20.07 1.20 -6.16
C HIS A 184 -20.60 1.04 -7.60
N THR A 185 -19.78 1.35 -8.60
CA THR A 185 -20.09 1.07 -10.01
C THR A 185 -20.10 -0.44 -10.28
N VAL A 186 -19.16 -1.19 -9.68
CA VAL A 186 -19.04 -2.66 -9.83
C VAL A 186 -20.18 -3.40 -9.11
N GLU A 187 -20.48 -3.02 -7.87
CA GLU A 187 -21.50 -3.65 -7.03
C GLU A 187 -22.49 -2.61 -6.46
N PRO A 188 -23.41 -2.05 -7.27
CA PRO A 188 -24.30 -0.95 -6.84
C PRO A 188 -25.28 -1.32 -5.72
N HIS A 189 -25.51 -2.62 -5.52
CA HIS A 189 -26.38 -3.15 -4.47
C HIS A 189 -25.62 -3.65 -3.23
N ASN A 190 -24.28 -3.54 -3.19
CA ASN A 190 -23.50 -3.91 -2.02
C ASN A 190 -23.60 -2.84 -0.93
N ASP A 191 -24.31 -3.15 0.16
CA ASP A 191 -24.52 -2.20 1.25
C ASP A 191 -23.23 -1.91 2.05
N HIS A 192 -22.25 -2.81 2.04
CA HIS A 192 -20.94 -2.56 2.64
C HIS A 192 -20.17 -1.47 1.88
N VAL A 193 -20.23 -1.49 0.55
CA VAL A 193 -19.62 -0.43 -0.29
C VAL A 193 -20.26 0.92 0.01
N LYS A 194 -21.60 1.00 0.06
CA LYS A 194 -22.33 2.25 0.36
C LYS A 194 -21.98 2.78 1.75
N ALA A 195 -22.01 1.91 2.76
CA ALA A 195 -21.70 2.30 4.13
C ALA A 195 -20.25 2.79 4.27
N LYS A 196 -19.29 2.09 3.64
CA LYS A 196 -17.88 2.49 3.67
C LYS A 196 -17.65 3.79 2.88
N LEU A 197 -18.36 4.02 1.78
CA LEU A 197 -18.30 5.26 1.01
C LEU A 197 -18.78 6.46 1.84
N SER A 198 -19.95 6.35 2.49
CA SER A 198 -20.44 7.42 3.39
C SER A 198 -19.49 7.68 4.57
N TRP A 199 -18.89 6.63 5.12
CA TRP A 199 -17.86 6.76 6.16
C TRP A 199 -16.61 7.47 5.64
N ALA A 200 -16.13 7.14 4.44
CA ALA A 200 -14.95 7.75 3.84
C ALA A 200 -15.19 9.23 3.51
N GLN A 201 -16.37 9.57 2.99
CA GLN A 201 -16.79 10.96 2.74
C GLN A 201 -16.73 11.79 4.02
N LYS A 202 -17.21 11.21 5.13
CA LYS A 202 -17.18 11.92 6.40
C LYS A 202 -15.76 12.16 6.91
N ARG A 203 -14.85 11.20 6.71
CA ARG A 203 -13.44 11.35 7.12
C ARG A 203 -12.68 12.36 6.26
N ASP A 204 -12.98 12.40 4.96
CA ASP A 204 -12.43 13.40 4.04
C ASP A 204 -12.86 14.82 4.44
N GLU A 205 -14.15 15.02 4.74
CA GLU A 205 -14.65 16.31 5.29
C GLU A 205 -13.93 16.74 6.57
N ASP A 206 -13.53 15.78 7.40
CA ASP A 206 -12.89 16.01 8.69
C ASP A 206 -11.34 16.06 8.58
N ASP A 207 -10.76 15.96 7.38
CA ASP A 207 -9.31 15.89 7.10
C ASP A 207 -8.60 14.76 7.91
N VAL A 208 -9.25 13.60 7.97
CA VAL A 208 -8.74 12.42 8.70
C VAL A 208 -8.42 11.28 7.73
N PRO A 209 -7.22 10.70 7.78
CA PRO A 209 -6.86 9.51 7.00
C PRO A 209 -7.88 8.37 7.12
N THR A 210 -8.16 7.69 6.02
CA THR A 210 -9.05 6.52 5.98
C THR A 210 -8.32 5.21 6.33
N VAL A 211 -7.00 5.24 6.47
CA VAL A 211 -6.22 4.12 7.00
C VAL A 211 -6.21 4.08 8.54
N PRO A 212 -6.04 2.90 9.15
CA PRO A 212 -6.11 1.59 8.51
C PRO A 212 -7.54 1.12 8.26
N SER A 213 -7.73 0.25 7.27
CA SER A 213 -8.86 -0.70 7.22
C SER A 213 -8.45 -2.04 7.83
N THR A 214 -9.25 -3.10 7.64
CA THR A 214 -8.87 -4.48 7.96
C THR A 214 -9.08 -5.41 6.77
N LEU A 215 -8.31 -6.51 6.66
CA LEU A 215 -8.51 -7.47 5.56
C LEU A 215 -9.91 -8.06 5.52
N GLY A 216 -10.51 -8.30 6.68
CA GLY A 216 -11.90 -8.77 6.79
C GLY A 216 -12.89 -7.75 6.25
N GLU A 217 -12.65 -6.45 6.45
CA GLU A 217 -13.44 -5.40 5.81
C GLU A 217 -13.23 -5.34 4.30
N GLU A 218 -11.98 -5.42 3.82
CA GLU A 218 -11.67 -5.37 2.38
C GLU A 218 -12.40 -6.47 1.60
N LEU A 219 -12.55 -7.67 2.16
CA LEU A 219 -13.32 -8.76 1.56
C LEU A 219 -14.82 -8.44 1.37
N LEU A 220 -15.35 -7.41 2.04
CA LEU A 220 -16.76 -7.00 1.94
C LEU A 220 -17.02 -5.95 0.86
N TYR A 221 -16.04 -5.11 0.51
CA TYR A 221 -16.26 -3.98 -0.40
C TYR A 221 -15.19 -3.78 -1.48
N ASN A 222 -14.03 -4.45 -1.39
CA ASN A 222 -12.96 -4.27 -2.36
C ASN A 222 -13.17 -5.21 -3.56
N PRO A 223 -13.50 -4.69 -4.77
CA PRO A 223 -13.81 -5.54 -5.92
C PRO A 223 -12.63 -6.42 -6.33
N PHE A 224 -11.38 -6.01 -6.05
CA PHE A 224 -10.17 -6.74 -6.41
C PHE A 224 -9.87 -7.93 -5.48
N LEU A 225 -10.46 -7.97 -4.27
CA LEU A 225 -10.44 -9.16 -3.40
C LEU A 225 -11.70 -10.02 -3.56
N ARG A 226 -12.70 -9.52 -4.27
CA ARG A 226 -14.02 -10.15 -4.46
C ARG A 226 -14.19 -10.75 -5.85
N VAL A 227 -13.10 -11.09 -6.54
CA VAL A 227 -13.10 -11.58 -7.93
C VAL A 227 -13.82 -12.91 -8.15
N VAL A 228 -14.16 -13.62 -7.07
CA VAL A 228 -14.96 -14.87 -7.10
C VAL A 228 -16.45 -14.64 -6.88
N GLU A 229 -16.83 -13.45 -6.41
CA GLU A 229 -18.21 -13.09 -6.10
C GLU A 229 -19.06 -12.96 -7.37
N GLU A 230 -20.30 -13.43 -7.30
CA GLU A 230 -21.20 -13.47 -8.46
C GLU A 230 -21.44 -12.07 -9.05
N ALA A 231 -21.61 -11.06 -8.19
CA ALA A 231 -21.85 -9.69 -8.63
C ALA A 231 -20.67 -9.12 -9.44
N VAL A 232 -19.43 -9.35 -8.97
CA VAL A 232 -18.21 -8.90 -9.65
C VAL A 232 -18.01 -9.65 -10.98
N ARG A 233 -18.27 -10.96 -11.00
CA ARG A 233 -18.25 -11.77 -12.24
C ARG A 233 -19.29 -11.31 -13.24
N LYS A 234 -20.50 -10.97 -12.80
CA LYS A 234 -21.55 -10.41 -13.66
C LYS A 234 -21.16 -9.06 -14.25
N PHE A 235 -20.55 -8.17 -13.45
CA PHE A 235 -20.06 -6.88 -13.93
C PHE A 235 -18.99 -7.04 -15.02
N THR A 236 -18.03 -7.95 -14.79
CA THR A 236 -16.89 -8.15 -15.70
C THR A 236 -17.21 -9.05 -16.90
N GLY A 237 -18.26 -9.88 -16.81
CA GLY A 237 -18.58 -10.90 -17.80
C GLY A 237 -17.59 -12.08 -17.82
N GLN A 238 -16.72 -12.20 -16.80
CA GLN A 238 -15.67 -13.21 -16.70
C GLN A 238 -15.90 -14.14 -15.50
N VAL A 239 -15.25 -15.31 -15.50
CA VAL A 239 -15.34 -16.29 -14.41
C VAL A 239 -13.98 -16.63 -13.82
N ALA A 240 -12.95 -16.71 -14.66
CA ALA A 240 -11.59 -16.97 -14.20
C ALA A 240 -11.08 -15.77 -13.39
N PRO A 241 -10.57 -15.95 -12.16
CA PRO A 241 -10.21 -14.83 -11.29
C PRO A 241 -9.22 -13.82 -11.91
N ALA A 242 -8.23 -14.29 -12.66
CA ALA A 242 -7.27 -13.42 -13.34
C ALA A 242 -7.91 -12.59 -14.46
N GLU A 243 -8.84 -13.17 -15.23
CA GLU A 243 -9.58 -12.44 -16.27
C GLU A 243 -10.54 -11.42 -15.65
N VAL A 244 -11.22 -11.78 -14.56
CA VAL A 244 -12.05 -10.84 -13.77
C VAL A 244 -11.20 -9.66 -13.31
N LEU A 245 -10.02 -9.91 -12.74
CA LEU A 245 -9.11 -8.87 -12.28
C LEU A 245 -8.60 -7.99 -13.42
N GLU A 246 -8.23 -8.58 -14.57
CA GLU A 246 -7.81 -7.84 -15.75
C GLU A 246 -8.90 -6.87 -16.24
N VAL A 247 -10.15 -7.35 -16.31
CA VAL A 247 -11.29 -6.50 -16.66
C VAL A 247 -11.49 -5.39 -15.63
N LEU A 248 -11.46 -5.69 -14.32
CA LEU A 248 -11.58 -4.67 -13.28
C LEU A 248 -10.50 -3.59 -13.39
N CYS A 249 -9.23 -3.95 -13.64
CA CYS A 249 -8.16 -2.99 -13.85
C CYS A 249 -8.42 -2.08 -15.05
N ARG A 250 -8.90 -2.64 -16.16
CA ARG A 250 -9.26 -1.87 -17.36
C ARG A 250 -10.45 -0.94 -17.12
N GLU A 251 -11.53 -1.45 -16.53
CA GLU A 251 -12.73 -0.64 -16.24
C GLU A 251 -12.42 0.48 -15.24
N ARG A 252 -11.57 0.22 -14.23
CA ARG A 252 -11.09 1.27 -13.31
C ARG A 252 -10.32 2.34 -14.05
N ALA A 253 -9.41 1.97 -14.95
CA ALA A 253 -8.65 2.93 -15.74
C ALA A 253 -9.56 3.80 -16.62
N CYS A 254 -10.61 3.23 -17.22
CA CYS A 254 -11.63 3.98 -17.96
C CYS A 254 -12.41 4.93 -17.06
N PHE A 255 -12.86 4.46 -15.89
CA PHE A 255 -13.57 5.26 -14.89
C PHE A 255 -12.76 6.49 -14.47
N GLN A 256 -11.48 6.29 -14.17
CA GLN A 256 -10.60 7.37 -13.73
C GLN A 256 -10.40 8.45 -14.81
N GLN A 257 -10.28 8.05 -16.08
CA GLN A 257 -10.18 8.99 -17.22
C GLN A 257 -11.48 9.77 -17.50
N ALA A 258 -12.63 9.18 -17.19
CA ALA A 258 -13.93 9.85 -17.39
C ALA A 258 -14.19 10.93 -16.33
N VAL A 259 -13.77 10.68 -15.09
CA VAL A 259 -13.95 11.61 -13.96
C VAL A 259 -12.90 12.75 -14.00
N GLU A 260 -11.71 12.47 -14.50
CA GLU A 260 -10.67 13.47 -14.73
C GLU A 260 -10.22 13.42 -16.20
N PRO A 261 -10.78 14.26 -17.09
CA PRO A 261 -10.20 14.47 -18.41
C PRO A 261 -8.85 15.20 -18.25
N LEU A 262 -7.82 14.48 -17.80
CA LEU A 262 -6.48 15.02 -17.61
C LEU A 262 -5.93 15.44 -18.96
N GLN A 263 -5.48 16.70 -19.03
CA GLN A 263 -4.74 17.18 -20.19
C GLN A 263 -3.46 16.33 -20.38
N PRO A 264 -3.03 16.05 -21.62
CA PRO A 264 -1.90 15.15 -21.92
C PRO A 264 -0.60 15.43 -21.15
N GLN A 265 -0.39 16.67 -20.69
CA GLN A 265 0.77 17.10 -19.92
C GLN A 265 0.83 16.49 -18.51
N ALA A 266 -0.33 16.24 -17.87
CA ALA A 266 -0.38 15.65 -16.54
C ALA A 266 0.01 14.17 -16.56
N ARG A 267 -0.31 13.44 -17.64
CA ARG A 267 0.14 12.05 -17.83
C ARG A 267 1.65 11.95 -17.98
N ALA A 268 2.27 12.88 -18.70
CA ALA A 268 3.73 12.93 -18.85
C ALA A 268 4.42 13.27 -17.52
N LEU A 269 3.81 14.15 -16.71
CA LEU A 269 4.31 14.49 -15.37
C LEU A 269 4.15 13.34 -14.38
N LEU A 270 3.00 12.66 -14.35
CA LEU A 270 2.76 11.47 -13.53
C LEU A 270 3.68 10.32 -13.94
N ALA A 271 3.89 10.08 -15.24
CA ALA A 271 4.84 9.08 -15.71
C ALA A 271 6.31 9.46 -15.38
N LEU A 272 6.65 10.75 -15.31
CA LEU A 272 7.95 11.20 -14.81
C LEU A 272 8.06 11.04 -13.28
N GLN A 273 7.01 11.37 -12.54
CA GLN A 273 6.91 11.27 -11.08
C GLN A 273 6.93 9.81 -10.61
N TRP A 274 6.28 8.92 -11.35
CA TRP A 274 6.29 7.46 -11.13
C TRP A 274 7.53 6.77 -11.72
N GLY A 275 8.49 7.51 -12.30
CA GLY A 275 9.74 6.94 -12.82
C GLY A 275 9.59 6.06 -14.07
N LEU A 276 8.41 6.00 -14.68
CA LEU A 276 8.12 5.26 -15.91
C LEU A 276 8.80 5.86 -17.16
N LEU A 277 9.28 7.10 -17.05
CA LEU A 277 10.07 7.80 -18.07
C LEU A 277 11.43 8.23 -17.50
N GLY A 278 12.29 7.26 -17.18
CA GLY A 278 13.72 7.48 -16.99
C GLY A 278 14.48 7.45 -18.34
N PRO A 279 15.62 8.15 -18.48
CA PRO A 279 16.36 8.12 -19.73
C PRO A 279 16.87 6.71 -19.97
N HIS A 280 16.44 6.07 -21.06
CA HIS A 280 17.23 4.99 -21.64
C HIS A 280 18.62 5.56 -21.99
N LYS A 281 19.62 5.28 -21.15
CA LYS A 281 21.04 5.17 -21.46
C LYS A 281 21.83 4.69 -20.26
#